data_AF-A0A522PRG8-F1
#
_entry.id   AF-A0A522PRG8-F1
#
_cell.length_a   1.000
_cell.length_b   1.000
_cell.length_c   1.000
_cell.angle_alpha   90.00
_cell.angle_beta   90.00
_cell.angle_gamma   90.00
#
_symmetry.space_group_name_H-M   'P 1'
#
loop_
_entity.id
_entity.type
_entity.pdbx_description
1 polymer ?
#
loop_
_entity_poly.entity_id
_entity_poly.type
_entity_poly.pdbx_seq_one_letter_code
_entity_poly.pdbx_strand_id
1 'polypeptide(L)'
;MKASSWMHLYGPPRAGIRFNNQTFTEPAPLPLVAPPVSSGIYVVLALDVSCRPRSFRAIYFGESRNFHEDVTQTHEHYGDWIKEAGGVANTFVAFCPTPLLKEVQRRWVENDLIVRYRPVCNLKDNQIPSSYQPLLGIAK
;
A
#
# COMPACT_ATOMS: atom_id res chain seq x y z
N MET A 1 -42.28 -4.03 10.37
CA MET A 1 -41.64 -4.75 9.25
C MET A 1 -40.36 -5.37 9.77
N LYS A 2 -40.25 -6.69 9.75
CA LYS A 2 -39.05 -7.41 10.25
C LYS A 2 -38.04 -7.50 9.12
N ALA A 3 -36.93 -6.79 9.24
CA ALA A 3 -35.79 -6.95 8.34
C ALA A 3 -35.13 -8.31 8.62
N SER A 4 -35.13 -9.11 7.58
CA SER A 4 -34.68 -10.49 7.46
C SER A 4 -33.22 -10.74 7.84
N SER A 5 -33.02 -11.51 8.90
CA SER A 5 -32.26 -12.77 9.08
C SER A 5 -31.08 -13.18 8.16
N TRP A 6 -30.61 -12.37 7.21
CA TRP A 6 -29.50 -12.71 6.30
C TRP A 6 -28.19 -11.97 6.64
N MET A 7 -28.20 -11.01 7.58
CA MET A 7 -27.01 -10.24 7.99
C MET A 7 -26.08 -10.99 8.96
N HIS A 8 -26.38 -12.25 9.33
CA HIS A 8 -25.54 -13.03 10.26
C HIS A 8 -24.46 -13.89 9.58
N LEU A 9 -24.50 -14.07 8.25
CA LEU A 9 -23.52 -14.90 7.53
C LEU A 9 -22.26 -14.16 7.09
N TYR A 10 -22.30 -12.83 7.12
CA TYR A 10 -21.16 -11.98 6.85
C TYR A 10 -21.02 -11.05 8.05
N GLY A 11 -19.90 -11.14 8.76
CA GLY A 11 -19.55 -10.16 9.79
C GLY A 11 -19.68 -8.72 9.26
N PRO A 12 -19.66 -7.71 10.15
CA PRO A 12 -19.76 -6.32 9.73
C PRO A 12 -18.85 -6.05 8.53
N PRO A 13 -19.30 -5.28 7.52
CA PRO A 13 -18.53 -5.04 6.30
C PRO A 13 -17.10 -4.67 6.69
N ARG A 14 -16.12 -5.44 6.20
CA ARG A 14 -14.70 -5.15 6.46
C ARG A 14 -14.44 -3.75 5.90
N ALA A 15 -14.22 -2.78 6.79
CA ALA A 15 -14.29 -1.36 6.44
C ALA A 15 -13.11 -0.87 5.57
N GLY A 16 -12.15 -1.75 5.26
CA GLY A 16 -10.96 -1.40 4.52
C GLY A 16 -10.04 -0.48 5.33
N ILE A 17 -9.08 0.13 4.64
CA ILE A 17 -8.21 1.16 5.22
C ILE A 17 -8.14 2.36 4.26
N ARG A 18 -8.11 3.57 4.81
CA ARG A 18 -8.16 4.81 4.02
C ARG A 18 -6.85 5.58 4.17
N PHE A 19 -6.31 6.01 3.03
CA PHE A 19 -5.20 6.94 2.96
C PHE A 19 -5.59 8.06 1.99
N ASN A 20 -5.66 9.29 2.51
CA ASN A 20 -6.20 10.44 1.78
C ASN A 20 -7.59 10.13 1.17
N ASN A 21 -7.75 10.36 -0.14
CA ASN A 21 -8.99 10.08 -0.87
C ASN A 21 -9.08 8.63 -1.39
N GLN A 22 -8.08 7.78 -1.10
CA GLN A 22 -8.03 6.40 -1.55
C GLN A 22 -8.59 5.46 -0.48
N THR A 23 -9.48 4.58 -0.90
CA THR A 23 -9.98 3.47 -0.06
C THR A 23 -9.35 2.18 -0.55
N PHE A 24 -8.63 1.52 0.35
CA PHE A 24 -8.01 0.23 0.11
C PHE A 24 -8.86 -0.88 0.75
N THR A 25 -8.69 -2.10 0.28
CA THR A 25 -9.27 -3.31 0.86
C THR A 25 -8.88 -3.48 2.31
N GLU A 26 -9.50 -4.46 2.98
CA GLU A 26 -9.03 -4.87 4.30
C GLU A 26 -7.57 -5.35 4.24
N PRO A 27 -6.69 -4.89 5.15
CA PRO A 27 -5.33 -5.40 5.27
C PRO A 27 -5.31 -6.92 5.40
N ALA A 28 -4.60 -7.59 4.50
CA ALA A 28 -4.37 -9.02 4.51
C ALA A 28 -2.92 -9.33 4.91
N PRO A 29 -2.64 -10.40 5.66
CA PRO A 29 -1.27 -10.80 5.98
C PRO A 29 -0.47 -11.13 4.71
N LEU A 30 0.83 -10.85 4.72
CA LEU A 30 1.78 -11.39 3.75
C LEU A 30 2.37 -12.71 4.27
N PRO A 31 2.72 -13.67 3.38
CA PRO A 31 2.42 -13.69 1.95
C PRO A 31 0.92 -13.90 1.68
N LEU A 32 0.45 -13.39 0.55
CA LEU A 32 -0.95 -13.51 0.15
C LEU A 32 -1.27 -14.93 -0.34
N VAL A 33 -2.43 -15.44 0.06
CA VAL A 33 -2.97 -16.70 -0.48
C VAL A 33 -3.45 -16.52 -1.92
N ALA A 34 -4.09 -15.39 -2.21
CA ALA A 34 -4.61 -15.04 -3.54
C ALA A 34 -4.67 -13.51 -3.70
N PRO A 35 -3.64 -12.89 -4.31
CA PRO A 35 -3.70 -11.47 -4.67
C PRO A 35 -4.83 -11.21 -5.68
N PRO A 36 -5.48 -10.04 -5.65
CA PRO A 36 -6.46 -9.65 -6.68
C PRO A 36 -5.78 -9.57 -8.06
N VAL A 37 -6.40 -10.16 -9.09
CA VAL A 37 -5.94 -10.00 -10.48
C VAL A 37 -6.45 -8.66 -11.01
N SER A 38 -5.69 -7.60 -10.77
CA SER A 38 -6.03 -6.23 -11.16
C SER A 38 -4.81 -5.33 -11.19
N SER A 39 -4.94 -4.19 -11.87
CA SER A 39 -3.99 -3.07 -11.75
C SER A 39 -4.49 -2.07 -10.71
N GLY A 40 -3.58 -1.32 -10.11
CA GLY A 40 -3.94 -0.28 -9.16
C GLY A 40 -2.81 0.14 -8.24
N ILE A 41 -3.20 0.66 -7.08
CA ILE A 41 -2.28 1.07 -6.02
C ILE A 41 -2.37 0.04 -4.90
N TYR A 42 -1.25 -0.27 -4.26
CA TYR A 42 -1.20 -1.08 -3.06
C TYR A 42 -0.43 -0.36 -1.95
N VAL A 43 -0.73 -0.74 -0.71
CA VAL A 43 -0.04 -0.24 0.48
C VAL A 43 0.43 -1.43 1.29
N VAL A 44 1.71 -1.42 1.67
CA VAL A 44 2.26 -2.36 2.64
C VAL A 44 2.26 -1.68 4.00
N LEU A 45 1.83 -2.44 5.00
CA LEU A 45 1.52 -1.97 6.34
C LEU A 45 2.30 -2.77 7.36
N ALA A 46 2.78 -2.09 8.41
CA ALA A 46 3.25 -2.72 9.63
C ALA A 46 2.15 -2.64 10.70
N LEU A 47 2.01 -3.71 11.49
CA LEU A 47 1.21 -3.64 12.72
C LEU A 47 1.85 -2.67 13.70
N ASP A 48 1.11 -1.66 14.13
CA ASP A 48 1.56 -0.64 15.07
C ASP A 48 0.43 -0.29 16.03
N VAL A 49 0.51 -0.79 17.27
CA VAL A 49 -0.53 -0.64 18.29
C VAL A 49 -0.70 0.81 18.78
N SER A 50 0.25 1.70 18.49
CA SER A 50 0.15 3.12 18.78
C SER A 50 -0.77 3.84 17.79
N CYS A 51 -0.96 3.27 16.60
CA CYS A 51 -1.79 3.85 15.56
C CYS A 51 -3.29 3.71 15.89
N ARG A 52 -4.05 4.77 15.58
CA ARG A 52 -5.50 4.90 15.75
C ARG A 52 -6.10 5.52 14.48
N PRO A 53 -7.36 5.20 14.12
CA PRO A 53 -8.27 4.26 14.80
C PRO A 53 -7.88 2.79 14.60
N ARG A 54 -7.01 2.50 13.63
CA ARG A 54 -6.53 1.15 13.34
C ARG A 54 -5.04 1.04 13.61
N SER A 55 -4.63 -0.10 14.14
CA SER A 55 -3.24 -0.40 14.50
C SER A 55 -2.34 -0.73 13.29
N PHE A 56 -2.41 0.07 12.23
CA PHE A 56 -1.60 -0.12 11.03
C PHE A 56 -0.91 1.17 10.64
N ARG A 57 0.39 1.08 10.35
CA ARG A 57 1.21 2.16 9.81
C ARG A 57 1.61 1.82 8.39
N ALA A 58 1.44 2.75 7.45
CA ALA A 58 1.95 2.61 6.09
C ALA A 58 3.47 2.65 6.10
N ILE A 59 4.08 1.60 5.53
CA ILE A 59 5.54 1.48 5.40
C ILE A 59 5.99 1.50 3.95
N TYR A 60 5.07 1.28 2.99
CA TYR A 60 5.32 1.40 1.56
C TYR A 60 4.02 1.66 0.77
N PHE A 61 4.07 2.48 -0.27
CA PHE A 61 3.05 2.56 -1.33
C PHE A 61 3.68 2.17 -2.66
N GLY A 62 2.93 1.42 -3.47
CA GLY A 62 3.34 1.04 -4.82
C GLY A 62 2.20 1.13 -5.82
N GLU A 63 2.50 1.38 -7.08
CA GLU A 63 1.59 1.08 -8.19
C GLU A 63 1.94 -0.25 -8.87
N SER A 64 0.96 -0.86 -9.53
CA SER A 64 1.15 -2.14 -10.20
C SER A 64 0.22 -2.27 -11.40
N ARG A 65 0.73 -2.92 -12.45
CA ARG A 65 -0.08 -3.36 -13.60
C ARG A 65 -0.80 -4.67 -13.32
N ASN A 66 -0.26 -5.51 -12.43
CA ASN A 66 -0.90 -6.72 -11.95
C ASN A 66 -0.40 -7.07 -10.54
N PHE A 67 -1.27 -6.91 -9.53
CA PHE A 67 -0.87 -7.17 -8.13
C PHE A 67 -0.38 -8.61 -7.90
N HIS A 68 -0.90 -9.57 -8.66
CA HIS A 68 -0.51 -10.97 -8.54
C HIS A 68 0.95 -11.22 -8.94
N GLU A 69 1.48 -10.40 -9.85
CA GLU A 69 2.86 -10.50 -10.34
C GLU A 69 3.81 -9.66 -9.46
N ASP A 70 3.40 -8.45 -9.13
CA ASP A 70 4.29 -7.47 -8.50
C ASP A 70 4.34 -7.63 -6.96
N VAL A 71 3.23 -7.96 -6.30
CA VAL A 71 3.13 -7.96 -4.82
C VAL A 71 3.44 -9.35 -4.26
N THR A 72 4.67 -9.78 -4.49
CA THR A 72 5.17 -11.12 -4.15
C THR A 72 6.44 -11.06 -3.31
N GLN A 73 6.95 -12.22 -2.88
CA GLN A 73 8.19 -12.32 -2.11
C GLN A 73 9.45 -11.95 -2.93
N THR A 74 9.33 -11.89 -4.25
CA THR A 74 10.42 -11.51 -5.16
C THR A 74 10.46 -10.01 -5.45
N HIS A 75 9.55 -9.22 -4.86
CA HIS A 75 9.56 -7.77 -4.99
C HIS A 75 10.86 -7.18 -4.42
N GLU A 76 11.43 -6.18 -5.10
CA GLU A 76 12.73 -5.59 -4.74
C GLU A 76 12.78 -5.06 -3.29
N HIS A 77 11.67 -4.48 -2.83
CA HIS A 77 11.52 -3.98 -1.47
C HIS A 77 11.00 -5.00 -0.44
N TYR A 78 10.80 -6.27 -0.82
CA TYR A 78 10.22 -7.26 0.10
C TYR A 78 11.03 -7.39 1.40
N GLY A 79 12.37 -7.45 1.29
CA GLY A 79 13.25 -7.50 2.45
C GLY A 79 13.12 -6.29 3.37
N ASP A 80 12.97 -5.08 2.80
CA ASP A 80 12.77 -3.86 3.56
C ASP A 80 11.43 -3.83 4.28
N TRP A 81 10.36 -4.34 3.65
CA TRP A 81 9.04 -4.45 4.26
C TRP A 81 9.06 -5.35 5.50
N ILE A 82 9.66 -6.54 5.37
CA ILE A 82 9.75 -7.51 6.48
C ILE A 82 10.59 -6.93 7.62
N LYS A 83 11.72 -6.29 7.30
CA LYS A 83 12.59 -5.66 8.30
C LYS A 83 11.88 -4.53 9.04
N GLU A 84 11.23 -3.63 8.32
CA GLU A 84 10.52 -2.47 8.90
C GLU A 84 9.32 -2.88 9.75
N ALA A 85 8.60 -3.94 9.36
CA ALA A 85 7.47 -4.47 10.11
C ALA A 85 7.88 -5.30 11.34
N GLY A 86 9.16 -5.64 11.49
CA GLY A 86 9.61 -6.55 12.55
C GLY A 86 9.20 -8.01 12.31
N GLY A 87 9.16 -8.43 11.04
CA GLY A 87 8.88 -9.81 10.62
C GLY A 87 7.57 -9.96 9.84
N VAL A 88 7.48 -11.09 9.10
CA VAL A 88 6.36 -11.39 8.19
C VAL A 88 5.00 -11.45 8.88
N ALA A 89 4.96 -11.93 10.13
CA ALA A 89 3.73 -11.99 10.94
C ALA A 89 3.14 -10.60 11.25
N ASN A 90 3.94 -9.54 11.13
CA ASN A 90 3.55 -8.16 11.37
C ASN A 90 3.40 -7.36 10.07
N THR A 91 3.55 -8.00 8.90
CA THR A 91 3.47 -7.36 7.59
C THR A 91 2.13 -7.66 6.92
N PHE A 92 1.45 -6.60 6.50
CA PHE A 92 0.15 -6.67 5.86
C PHE A 92 0.15 -5.89 4.56
N VAL A 93 -0.81 -6.16 3.69
CA VAL A 93 -1.00 -5.43 2.44
C VAL A 93 -2.47 -5.17 2.18
N ALA A 94 -2.77 -4.02 1.62
CA ALA A 94 -4.11 -3.65 1.17
C ALA A 94 -4.05 -3.06 -0.24
N PHE A 95 -5.14 -3.23 -0.99
CA PHE A 95 -5.21 -2.91 -2.41
C PHE A 95 -6.25 -1.85 -2.71
N CYS A 96 -5.98 -0.97 -3.65
CA CYS A 96 -6.92 -0.05 -4.26
C CYS A 96 -6.95 -0.37 -5.76
N PRO A 97 -7.78 -1.33 -6.20
CA PRO A 97 -7.90 -1.69 -7.60
C PRO A 97 -8.41 -0.49 -8.42
N THR A 98 -7.68 -0.12 -9.46
CA THR A 98 -8.05 0.97 -10.36
C THR A 98 -7.81 0.56 -11.82
N PRO A 99 -8.51 -0.47 -12.33
CA PRO A 99 -8.25 -1.05 -13.65
C PRO A 99 -8.46 -0.07 -14.81
N LEU A 100 -9.23 1.00 -14.58
CA LEU A 100 -9.54 2.03 -15.56
C LEU A 100 -8.52 3.17 -15.60
N LEU A 101 -7.63 3.27 -14.59
CA LEU A 101 -6.60 4.31 -14.57
C LEU A 101 -5.40 3.89 -15.40
N LYS A 102 -4.87 4.84 -16.18
CA LYS A 102 -3.59 4.68 -16.87
C LYS A 102 -2.45 4.65 -15.85
N GLU A 103 -1.34 4.02 -16.22
CA GLU A 103 -0.13 3.96 -15.39
C GLU A 103 0.33 5.33 -14.91
N VAL A 104 0.40 6.32 -15.80
CA VAL A 104 0.77 7.69 -15.41
C VAL A 104 -0.13 8.21 -14.28
N GLN A 105 -1.44 7.99 -14.34
CA GLN A 105 -2.37 8.42 -13.30
C GLN A 105 -2.16 7.66 -11.99
N ARG A 106 -1.88 6.35 -12.06
CA ARG A 106 -1.55 5.56 -10.86
C ARG A 106 -0.26 6.04 -10.22
N ARG A 107 0.77 6.32 -11.01
CA ARG A 107 2.05 6.91 -10.58
C ARG A 107 1.86 8.27 -9.89
N TRP A 108 0.95 9.11 -10.40
CA TRP A 108 0.58 10.37 -9.74
C TRP A 108 -0.04 10.14 -8.36
N VAL A 109 -0.96 9.17 -8.23
CA VAL A 109 -1.59 8.82 -6.95
C VAL A 109 -0.57 8.23 -5.96
N GLU A 110 0.27 7.30 -6.42
CA GLU A 110 1.38 6.74 -5.65
C GLU A 110 2.29 7.86 -5.11
N ASN A 111 2.73 8.77 -5.97
CA ASN A 111 3.59 9.89 -5.57
C ASN A 111 2.92 10.83 -4.56
N ASP A 112 1.64 11.18 -4.71
CA ASP A 112 0.90 11.99 -3.70
C ASP A 112 0.90 11.29 -2.33
N LEU A 113 0.65 9.97 -2.31
CA LEU A 113 0.67 9.19 -1.08
C LEU A 113 2.08 9.16 -0.46
N ILE A 114 3.12 8.94 -1.24
CA ILE A 114 4.51 8.91 -0.76
C ILE A 114 4.91 10.27 -0.19
N VAL A 115 4.64 11.36 -0.90
CA VAL A 115 4.98 12.74 -0.45
C VAL A 115 4.30 13.06 0.87
N ARG A 116 3.03 12.66 1.02
CA ARG A 116 2.19 12.97 2.20
C ARG A 116 2.53 12.13 3.41
N TYR A 117 2.68 10.82 3.22
CA TYR A 117 2.82 9.87 4.33
C TYR A 117 4.28 9.51 4.64
N ARG A 118 5.21 9.81 3.73
CA ARG A 118 6.65 9.54 3.87
C ARG A 118 6.97 8.14 4.39
N PRO A 119 6.41 7.08 3.78
CA PRO A 119 6.63 5.70 4.20
C PRO A 119 8.11 5.33 4.14
N VAL A 120 8.60 4.73 5.22
CA VAL A 120 10.04 4.48 5.42
C VAL A 120 10.64 3.64 4.28
N CYS A 121 9.93 2.64 3.76
CA CYS A 121 10.50 1.77 2.73
C CYS A 121 10.49 2.39 1.32
N ASN A 122 9.66 3.39 1.00
CA ASN A 122 9.84 4.14 -0.26
C ASN A 122 11.03 5.10 -0.19
N LEU A 123 11.44 5.52 1.03
CA LEU A 123 12.54 6.48 1.21
C LEU A 123 13.92 5.81 1.30
N LYS A 124 13.97 4.50 1.57
CA LYS A 124 15.23 3.72 1.60
C LYS A 124 15.88 3.64 0.21
N ASP A 125 15.08 3.75 -0.85
CA ASP A 125 15.54 3.72 -2.23
C ASP A 125 16.14 5.06 -2.73
N ASN A 126 16.14 6.10 -1.88
CA ASN A 126 16.88 7.34 -2.14
C ASN A 126 18.40 7.19 -1.98
N GLN A 127 18.97 6.00 -2.25
CA GLN A 127 20.31 5.95 -2.83
C GLN A 127 20.19 6.43 -4.28
N ILE A 128 20.15 7.76 -4.43
CA ILE A 128 20.10 8.50 -5.70
C ILE A 128 20.96 7.79 -6.76
N PRO A 129 20.39 7.25 -7.84
CA PRO A 129 21.15 7.07 -9.06
C PRO A 129 21.65 8.47 -9.44
N SER A 130 22.97 8.64 -9.48
CA SER A 130 23.70 9.90 -9.76
C SER A 130 23.20 10.69 -10.99
N SER A 131 22.34 10.11 -11.83
CA SER A 131 21.83 10.67 -13.07
C SER A 131 20.59 11.58 -12.95
N TYR A 132 19.97 11.74 -11.78
CA TYR A 132 18.80 12.62 -11.62
C TYR A 132 18.99 13.73 -10.58
N GLN A 133 20.03 14.55 -10.75
CA GLN A 133 19.99 15.95 -10.30
C GLN A 133 19.47 16.85 -11.43
N PRO A 134 18.23 17.39 -11.36
CA PRO A 134 17.88 18.57 -12.11
C PRO A 134 18.00 19.82 -11.21
N LEU A 135 19.02 20.63 -11.49
CA LEU A 135 19.01 22.09 -11.43
C LEU A 135 18.36 22.79 -10.21
N LEU A 136 18.75 22.46 -8.97
CA LEU A 136 18.63 23.38 -7.82
C LEU A 136 19.85 24.32 -7.72
N GLY A 137 20.34 24.77 -8.87
CA GLY A 137 21.58 25.51 -9.01
C GLY A 137 21.46 26.80 -9.81
N ILE A 138 20.29 27.45 -9.87
CA ILE A 138 20.21 28.85 -10.34
C ILE A 138 19.17 29.62 -9.51
N ALA A 139 19.61 30.08 -8.35
CA ALA A 139 19.07 31.27 -7.71
C ALA A 139 20.21 31.94 -6.94
N LYS A 140 20.92 32.83 -7.61
CA LYS A 140 21.66 33.95 -7.02
C LYS A 140 21.29 35.20 -7.80
#